data_AF-A0A6M1YGS4-F1
#
_entry.id   AF-A0A6M1YGS4-F1
#
_cell.length_a   1.000
_cell.length_b   1.000
_cell.length_c   1.000
_cell.angle_alpha   90.00
_cell.angle_beta   90.00
_cell.angle_gamma   90.00
#
_symmetry.space_group_name_H-M   'P 1'
#
loop_
_entity.id
_entity.type
_entity.pdbx_description
1 polymer ?
#
loop_
_entity_poly.entity_id
_entity_poly.type
_entity_poly.pdbx_seq_one_letter_code
_entity_poly.pdbx_strand_id
1 'polypeptide(L)'
;MKEEKILRQFDELLKHSKDTDVLHLEETVHELIKIFMQIKDQLESDDLEVRKEAVKNLNLLQKKLKEQADFAVKETGLSQDELKEYMNTSKNFSEDEWKAIQEAQKELKDYEKQLVQPSSSPVKQEKKDKKGKKGPPKSKWITG
;
A
#
# COMPACT_ATOMS: atom_id res chain seq x y z
N MET A 1 -0.77 5.60 -18.96
CA MET A 1 -1.74 6.56 -18.36
C MET A 1 -2.06 6.29 -16.88
N LYS A 2 -1.58 5.22 -16.24
CA LYS A 2 -1.81 4.96 -14.80
C LYS A 2 -0.78 5.65 -13.89
N GLU A 3 0.45 5.80 -14.40
CA GLU A 3 1.62 6.41 -13.72
C GLU A 3 1.35 7.81 -13.16
N GLU A 4 0.67 8.66 -13.92
CA GLU A 4 0.35 10.02 -13.48
C GLU A 4 -0.75 10.07 -12.42
N LYS A 5 -1.58 9.04 -12.29
CA LYS A 5 -2.77 9.11 -11.41
C LYS A 5 -2.39 8.95 -9.94
N ILE A 6 -1.62 7.91 -9.60
CA ILE A 6 -1.23 7.64 -8.20
C ILE A 6 -0.35 8.80 -7.67
N LEU A 7 0.55 9.30 -8.51
CA LEU A 7 1.44 10.40 -8.14
C LEU A 7 0.71 11.74 -7.99
N ARG A 8 -0.26 12.04 -8.87
CA ARG A 8 -1.11 13.22 -8.72
C ARG A 8 -1.97 13.15 -7.47
N GLN A 9 -2.55 11.99 -7.16
CA GLN A 9 -3.33 11.79 -5.93
C GLN A 9 -2.47 12.04 -4.69
N PHE A 10 -1.23 11.54 -4.68
CA PHE A 10 -0.31 11.81 -3.59
C PHE A 10 0.11 13.29 -3.49
N ASP A 11 0.34 13.96 -4.62
CA ASP A 11 0.64 15.40 -4.64
C ASP A 11 -0.53 16.26 -4.19
N GLU A 12 -1.75 15.91 -4.57
CA GLU A 12 -2.97 16.57 -4.10
C GLU A 12 -3.13 16.38 -2.58
N LEU A 13 -2.91 15.17 -2.09
CA LEU A 13 -2.93 14.85 -0.66
C LEU A 13 -1.91 15.69 0.13
N LEU A 14 -0.66 15.79 -0.34
CA LEU A 14 0.37 16.58 0.32
C LEU A 14 0.17 18.11 0.22
N LYS A 15 -0.58 18.58 -0.78
CA LYS A 15 -0.93 20.00 -0.88
C LYS A 15 -2.01 20.36 0.11
N HIS A 16 -3.04 19.54 0.24
CA HIS A 16 -4.12 19.77 1.19
C HIS A 16 -3.65 19.59 2.64
N SER A 17 -2.68 18.70 2.90
CA SER A 17 -2.14 18.46 4.24
C SER A 17 -1.45 19.67 4.89
N LYS A 18 -1.10 20.71 4.12
CA LYS A 18 -0.49 21.94 4.65
C LYS A 18 -1.50 22.90 5.31
N ASP A 19 -2.78 22.76 4.98
CA ASP A 19 -3.88 23.57 5.50
C ASP A 19 -4.84 22.75 6.40
N THR A 20 -4.42 21.55 6.77
CA THR A 20 -5.25 20.49 7.37
C THR A 20 -5.31 20.62 8.90
N ASP A 21 -6.50 20.95 9.40
CA ASP A 21 -6.90 20.83 10.81
C ASP A 21 -6.85 19.35 11.26
N VAL A 22 -6.67 19.04 12.54
CA VAL A 22 -6.40 17.65 13.01
C VAL A 22 -7.49 16.64 12.61
N LEU A 23 -8.70 17.11 12.34
CA LEU A 23 -9.81 16.33 11.78
C LEU A 23 -9.56 15.76 10.36
N HIS A 24 -8.70 16.37 9.56
CA HIS A 24 -8.39 15.91 8.20
C HIS A 24 -7.13 15.00 8.15
N LEU A 25 -6.46 14.80 9.29
CA LEU A 25 -5.30 13.92 9.39
C LEU A 25 -5.67 12.45 9.18
N GLU A 26 -6.81 12.02 9.73
CA GLU A 26 -7.32 10.66 9.57
C GLU A 26 -7.62 10.35 8.09
N GLU A 27 -8.30 11.26 7.39
CA GLU A 27 -8.59 11.13 5.95
C GLU A 27 -7.30 11.06 5.13
N THR A 28 -6.32 11.92 5.45
CA THR A 28 -5.00 11.92 4.82
C THR A 28 -4.28 10.59 5.03
N VAL A 29 -4.33 10.01 6.23
CA VAL A 29 -3.73 8.70 6.53
C VAL A 29 -4.44 7.60 5.74
N HIS A 30 -5.78 7.60 5.68
CA HIS A 30 -6.54 6.61 4.92
C HIS A 30 -6.24 6.66 3.42
N GLU A 31 -6.15 7.86 2.84
CA GLU A 31 -5.81 8.02 1.42
C GLU A 31 -4.38 7.57 1.13
N LEU A 32 -3.43 7.87 2.02
CA LEU A 32 -2.06 7.39 1.91
C LEU A 32 -1.99 5.85 1.92
N ILE A 33 -2.74 5.20 2.82
CA ILE A 33 -2.82 3.74 2.91
C ILE A 33 -3.42 3.14 1.63
N LYS A 34 -4.46 3.75 1.07
CA LYS A 34 -5.04 3.32 -0.23
C LYS A 34 -4.01 3.37 -1.35
N ILE A 35 -3.19 4.43 -1.40
CA ILE A 35 -2.09 4.57 -2.38
C ILE A 35 -1.07 3.43 -2.20
N PHE A 36 -0.65 3.14 -0.96
CA PHE A 36 0.27 2.04 -0.68
C PHE A 36 -0.30 0.68 -1.08
N MET A 37 -1.58 0.42 -0.79
CA MET A 37 -2.25 -0.82 -1.21
C MET A 37 -2.30 -0.97 -2.74
N GLN A 38 -2.61 0.12 -3.47
CA GLN A 38 -2.60 0.09 -4.93
C GLN A 38 -1.22 -0.23 -5.50
N ILE A 39 -0.15 0.34 -4.92
CA ILE A 39 1.22 0.03 -5.34
C ILE A 39 1.57 -1.42 -5.02
N LYS A 40 1.16 -1.95 -3.85
CA LYS A 40 1.35 -3.36 -3.50
C LYS A 40 0.68 -4.29 -4.51
N ASP A 41 -0.59 -4.06 -4.82
CA ASP A 41 -1.32 -4.87 -5.81
C ASP A 41 -0.63 -4.84 -7.19
N GLN A 42 -0.07 -3.70 -7.58
CA GLN A 42 0.71 -3.58 -8.82
C GLN A 42 2.05 -4.31 -8.76
N LEU A 43 2.70 -4.38 -7.60
CA LEU A 43 3.92 -5.16 -7.38
C LEU A 43 3.66 -6.67 -7.44
N GLU A 44 2.49 -7.12 -7.01
CA GLU A 44 2.06 -8.53 -7.07
C GLU A 44 1.51 -8.94 -8.45
N SER A 45 1.40 -8.01 -9.40
CA SER A 45 0.95 -8.28 -10.77
C SER A 45 1.89 -9.24 -11.52
N ASP A 46 1.32 -10.11 -12.35
CA ASP A 46 2.09 -10.98 -13.26
C ASP A 46 2.77 -10.20 -14.40
N ASP A 47 2.27 -8.99 -14.71
CA ASP A 47 2.78 -8.11 -15.75
C ASP A 47 4.06 -7.36 -15.31
N LEU A 48 5.14 -7.55 -16.05
CA LEU A 48 6.45 -6.99 -15.74
C LEU A 48 6.53 -5.46 -15.89
N GLU A 49 5.79 -4.88 -16.83
CA GLU A 49 5.76 -3.42 -17.00
C GLU A 49 4.95 -2.78 -15.87
N VAL A 50 3.86 -3.41 -15.43
CA VAL A 50 3.09 -2.98 -14.23
C VAL A 50 3.96 -3.03 -12.98
N ARG A 51 4.76 -4.10 -12.78
CA ARG A 51 5.68 -4.17 -11.64
C ARG A 51 6.76 -3.10 -11.66
N LYS A 52 7.36 -2.82 -12.83
CA LYS A 52 8.34 -1.73 -12.98
C LYS A 52 7.74 -0.38 -12.63
N GLU A 53 6.52 -0.12 -13.09
CA GLU A 53 5.77 1.11 -12.78
C GLU A 53 5.54 1.22 -11.28
N ALA A 54 5.13 0.13 -10.62
CA ALA A 54 4.92 0.09 -9.18
C ALA A 54 6.19 0.39 -8.38
N VAL A 55 7.33 -0.19 -8.77
CA VAL A 55 8.64 0.10 -8.14
C VAL A 55 9.02 1.57 -8.31
N LYS A 56 8.78 2.16 -9.49
CA LYS A 56 9.05 3.58 -9.73
C LYS A 56 8.17 4.48 -8.86
N ASN A 57 6.87 4.17 -8.76
CA ASN A 57 5.92 4.88 -7.91
C ASN A 57 6.31 4.77 -6.42
N LEU A 58 6.74 3.59 -5.97
CA LEU A 58 7.20 3.37 -4.60
C LEU A 58 8.43 4.23 -4.27
N ASN A 59 9.43 4.24 -5.15
CA ASN A 59 10.64 5.05 -4.96
C ASN A 59 10.32 6.55 -4.89
N LEU A 60 9.42 7.01 -5.75
CA LEU A 60 9.03 8.42 -5.76
C LEU A 60 8.22 8.79 -4.51
N LEU A 61 7.31 7.92 -4.08
CA LEU A 61 6.57 8.07 -2.83
C LEU A 61 7.51 8.17 -1.62
N GLN A 62 8.47 7.26 -1.53
CA GLN A 62 9.50 7.28 -0.49
C GLN A 62 10.30 8.58 -0.50
N LYS A 63 10.71 9.06 -1.68
CA LYS A 63 11.45 10.32 -1.82
C LYS A 63 10.64 11.50 -1.28
N LYS A 64 9.36 11.61 -1.66
CA LYS A 64 8.51 12.72 -1.23
C LYS A 64 8.17 12.68 0.26
N LEU A 65 7.93 11.49 0.81
CA LEU A 65 7.76 11.33 2.27
C LEU A 65 9.01 11.78 3.03
N LYS A 66 10.19 11.47 2.50
CA LYS A 66 11.46 11.97 3.07
C LYS A 66 11.56 13.49 2.97
N GLU A 67 11.24 14.08 1.81
CA GLU A 67 11.25 15.54 1.63
C GLU A 67 10.29 16.24 2.61
N GLN A 68 9.13 15.65 2.91
CA GLN A 68 8.19 16.17 3.92
C GLN A 68 8.73 16.05 5.34
N ALA A 69 9.37 14.93 5.68
CA ALA A 69 10.01 14.77 6.99
C ALA A 69 11.16 15.79 7.17
N ASP A 70 12.00 15.97 6.15
CA ASP A 70 13.09 16.95 6.15
C ASP A 70 12.54 18.39 6.24
N PHE A 71 11.40 18.67 5.61
CA PHE A 71 10.70 19.96 5.72
C PHE A 71 10.20 20.19 7.15
N ALA A 72 9.53 19.20 7.77
CA ALA A 72 9.05 19.29 9.15
C ALA A 72 10.20 19.53 10.14
N VAL A 73 11.33 18.84 9.98
CA VAL A 73 12.55 19.05 10.78
C VAL A 73 13.07 20.48 10.63
N LYS A 74 13.12 21.01 9.40
CA LYS A 74 13.60 22.39 9.15
C LYS A 74 12.66 23.45 9.72
N GLU A 75 11.36 23.28 9.55
CA GLU A 75 10.35 24.25 10.02
C GLU A 75 10.26 24.28 11.54
N THR A 76 10.30 23.12 12.20
CA THR A 76 10.21 23.04 13.66
C THR A 76 11.54 23.32 14.34
N GLY A 77 12.66 23.19 13.62
CA GLY A 77 14.02 23.27 14.18
C GLY A 77 14.40 22.09 15.07
N LEU A 78 13.52 21.08 15.17
CA LEU A 78 13.75 19.87 15.95
C LEU A 78 14.47 18.82 15.10
N SER A 79 15.37 18.06 15.71
CA SER A 79 15.90 16.86 15.06
C SER A 79 14.79 15.83 14.84
N GLN A 80 15.03 14.84 13.97
CA GLN A 80 14.03 13.81 13.67
C GLN A 80 13.63 12.99 14.92
N ASP A 81 14.58 12.74 15.84
CA ASP A 81 14.32 12.04 17.09
C ASP A 81 13.51 12.90 18.06
N GLU A 82 13.82 14.19 18.16
CA GLU A 82 13.05 15.14 18.98
C GLU A 82 11.65 15.35 18.44
N LEU A 83 11.49 15.42 17.11
CA LEU A 83 10.18 15.50 16.47
C LEU A 83 9.34 14.24 16.76
N LYS A 84 9.99 13.08 16.75
CA LYS A 84 9.35 11.82 17.12
C LYS A 84 8.94 11.79 18.59
N GLU A 85 9.79 12.28 19.49
CA GLU A 85 9.45 12.40 20.91
C GLU A 85 8.31 13.39 21.15
N TYR A 86 8.33 14.52 20.43
CA TYR A 86 7.29 15.53 20.44
C TYR A 86 5.94 14.93 20.03
N MET A 87 5.90 14.16 18.94
CA MET A 87 4.70 13.49 18.46
C MET A 87 4.19 12.37 19.37
N ASN A 88 5.01 11.84 20.28
CA ASN A 88 4.60 10.78 21.22
C ASN A 88 4.24 11.31 22.62
N THR A 89 4.27 12.63 22.80
CA THR A 89 3.97 13.26 24.10
C THR A 89 2.58 13.88 24.07
N SER A 90 1.64 13.27 24.79
CA SER A 90 0.24 13.75 24.83
C SER A 90 0.08 15.19 25.30
N LYS A 91 0.99 15.69 26.14
CA LYS A 91 0.99 17.07 26.65
C LYS A 91 1.21 18.14 25.58
N ASN A 92 1.70 17.75 24.39
CA ASN A 92 1.94 18.67 23.29
C ASN A 92 0.70 18.91 22.42
N PHE A 93 -0.40 18.21 22.71
CA PHE A 93 -1.63 18.24 21.93
C PHE A 93 -2.83 18.44 22.86
N SER A 94 -3.92 18.99 22.34
CA SER A 94 -5.21 18.94 23.06
C SER A 94 -5.74 17.50 23.12
N GLU A 95 -6.73 17.25 23.98
CA GLU A 95 -7.29 15.89 24.14
C GLU A 95 -7.90 15.35 22.85
N ASP A 96 -8.61 16.18 22.09
CA ASP A 96 -9.21 15.81 20.81
C ASP A 96 -8.15 15.49 19.76
N GLU A 97 -7.10 16.32 19.68
CA GLU A 97 -5.99 16.10 18.74
C GLU A 97 -5.19 14.86 19.10
N TRP A 98 -4.90 14.66 20.38
CA TRP A 98 -4.19 13.49 20.86
C TRP A 98 -4.97 12.20 20.57
N LYS A 99 -6.28 12.23 20.74
CA LYS A 99 -7.15 11.10 20.44
C LYS A 99 -7.14 10.77 18.95
N ALA A 100 -7.27 11.76 18.07
CA ALA A 100 -7.19 11.56 16.62
C ALA A 100 -5.84 10.95 16.19
N ILE A 101 -4.73 11.42 16.77
CA ILE A 101 -3.39 10.85 16.51
C ILE A 101 -3.33 9.38 16.96
N GLN A 102 -3.88 9.04 18.13
CA GLN A 102 -3.91 7.66 18.62
C GLN A 102 -4.77 6.74 17.75
N GLU A 103 -5.92 7.22 17.26
CA GLU A 103 -6.79 6.47 16.36
C GLU A 103 -6.08 6.19 15.02
N ALA A 104 -5.47 7.21 14.41
CA ALA A 104 -4.68 7.05 13.20
C ALA A 104 -3.49 6.09 13.39
N GLN A 105 -2.78 6.16 14.52
CA GLN A 105 -1.69 5.22 14.83
C GLN A 105 -2.18 3.78 14.98
N LYS A 106 -3.34 3.58 15.60
CA LYS A 106 -3.92 2.25 15.78
C LYS A 106 -4.32 1.66 14.44
N GLU A 107 -4.97 2.44 13.58
CA GLU A 107 -5.33 1.99 12.23
C GLU A 107 -4.10 1.63 11.42
N LEU A 108 -3.06 2.48 11.41
CA LEU A 108 -1.79 2.19 10.72
C LEU A 108 -1.20 0.84 11.16
N LYS A 109 -1.20 0.54 12.47
CA LYS A 109 -0.74 -0.77 12.98
C LYS A 109 -1.62 -1.93 12.51
N ASP A 110 -2.93 -1.73 12.42
CA ASP A 110 -3.84 -2.77 11.95
C ASP A 110 -3.71 -3.01 10.43
N TYR A 111 -3.42 -1.97 9.66
CA TYR A 111 -3.04 -2.10 8.25
C TYR A 111 -1.68 -2.79 8.10
N GLU A 112 -0.68 -2.44 8.91
CA GLU A 112 0.63 -3.11 8.90
C GLU A 112 0.50 -4.62 9.13
N LYS A 113 -0.33 -5.05 10.09
CA LYS A 113 -0.63 -6.47 10.32
C LYS A 113 -1.27 -7.14 9.10
N GLN A 114 -2.15 -6.45 8.38
CA GLN A 114 -2.76 -6.97 7.16
C GLN A 114 -1.75 -7.07 6.01
N LEU A 115 -0.74 -6.21 5.97
CA LEU A 115 0.32 -6.24 4.95
C LEU A 115 1.31 -7.41 5.18
N VAL A 116 1.56 -7.81 6.43
CA VAL A 116 2.49 -8.88 6.82
C VAL A 116 1.86 -10.28 6.70
N GLN A 117 0.54 -10.40 6.65
CA GLN A 117 -0.07 -11.69 6.31
C GLN A 117 0.16 -12.01 4.83
N PRO A 118 0.79 -13.15 4.49
CA PRO A 118 0.82 -13.59 3.10
C PRO A 118 -0.63 -13.76 2.66
N SER A 119 -0.98 -13.14 1.54
CA SER A 119 -2.26 -13.29 0.86
C SER A 119 -2.47 -14.77 0.55
N SER A 120 -3.04 -15.50 1.50
CA SER A 120 -3.53 -16.86 1.31
C SER A 120 -4.85 -16.77 0.54
N SER A 121 -4.79 -16.23 -0.68
CA SER A 121 -5.84 -16.48 -1.66
C SER A 121 -5.67 -17.93 -2.10
N PRO A 122 -6.63 -18.83 -1.84
CA PRO A 122 -6.64 -20.12 -2.50
C PRO A 122 -6.90 -19.81 -3.97
N VAL A 123 -5.88 -19.99 -4.81
CA VAL A 123 -6.04 -20.17 -6.24
C VAL A 123 -7.08 -21.27 -6.39
N LYS A 124 -8.32 -20.87 -6.68
CA LYS A 124 -9.37 -21.77 -7.17
C LYS A 124 -8.84 -22.23 -8.53
N GLN A 125 -8.04 -23.29 -8.50
CA GLN A 125 -7.72 -24.06 -9.68
C GLN A 125 -9.07 -24.51 -10.23
N GLU A 126 -9.50 -23.81 -11.27
CA GLU A 126 -10.57 -24.25 -12.14
C GLU A 126 -10.11 -25.61 -12.68
N LYS A 127 -10.58 -26.68 -12.04
CA LYS A 127 -10.42 -28.04 -12.51
C LYS A 127 -11.09 -28.11 -13.87
N LYS A 128 -10.30 -27.97 -14.93
CA LYS A 128 -10.63 -28.48 -16.25
C LYS A 128 -11.00 -29.95 -16.07
N ASP A 129 -12.29 -30.22 -16.15
CA ASP A 129 -12.88 -31.55 -16.22
C ASP A 129 -12.40 -32.24 -17.52
N LYS A 130 -11.18 -32.79 -17.50
CA LYS A 130 -10.76 -33.81 -18.46
C LYS A 130 -11.19 -35.17 -17.91
N LYS A 131 -12.46 -35.49 -18.12
CA LYS A 131 -13.02 -36.83 -17.90
C LYS A 131 -12.35 -37.81 -18.87
N GLY A 132 -11.38 -38.56 -18.36
CA GLY A 132 -10.68 -39.60 -19.10
C GLY A 132 -11.41 -40.94 -19.15
N LYS A 133 -10.95 -41.74 -20.12
CA LYS A 133 -10.83 -43.21 -20.17
C LYS A 133 -11.96 -44.03 -20.79
N LYS A 134 -11.66 -44.60 -21.98
CA LYS A 134 -11.68 -46.06 -22.28
C LYS A 134 -10.62 -46.33 -23.37
N GLY A 135 -9.40 -46.77 -23.05
CA GLY A 135 -8.94 -48.17 -23.11
C GLY A 135 -7.83 -48.33 -24.18
N PRO A 136 -6.83 -49.23 -24.03
CA PRO A 136 -5.69 -49.35 -24.95
C PRO A 136 -6.06 -50.04 -26.29
N PRO A 137 -5.24 -49.88 -27.36
CA PRO A 137 -5.65 -50.16 -28.75
C PRO A 137 -5.60 -51.65 -29.09
N LYS A 138 -6.64 -52.16 -29.77
CA LYS A 138 -6.61 -53.47 -30.43
C LYS A 138 -5.92 -53.34 -31.79
N SER A 139 -4.75 -53.94 -31.93
CA SER A 139 -4.14 -54.28 -33.21
C SER A 139 -5.06 -55.26 -33.96
N LYS A 140 -5.49 -54.86 -35.15
CA LYS A 140 -6.15 -55.73 -36.13
C LYS A 140 -5.07 -56.57 -36.82
N TRP A 141 -5.23 -57.89 -36.76
CA TRP A 141 -4.54 -58.80 -37.69
C TRP A 141 -5.06 -58.52 -39.10
N ILE A 142 -4.15 -58.22 -40.03
CA ILE A 142 -4.43 -58.16 -41.46
C ILE A 142 -4.18 -59.57 -41.99
N THR A 143 -5.26 -60.27 -42.34
CA THR A 143 -5.25 -61.35 -43.33
C THR A 143 -5.62 -60.74 -44.68
N GLY A 144 -4.73 -60.90 -45.64
CA GLY A 144 -4.90 -60.55 -47.05
C GLY A 144 -3.68 -61.06 -47.80
#